data_AF-A0A7M3LVH5-F1
#
_entry.id   AF-A0A7M3LVH5-F1
#
_cell.length_a   1.000
_cell.length_b   1.000
_cell.length_c   1.000
_cell.angle_alpha   90.00
_cell.angle_beta   90.00
_cell.angle_gamma   90.00
#
_symmetry.space_group_name_H-M   'P 1'
#
loop_
_entity.id
_entity.type
_entity.pdbx_description
1 polymer ?
#
loop_
_entity_poly.entity_id
_entity_poly.type
_entity_poly.pdbx_seq_one_letter_code
_entity_poly.pdbx_strand_id
1 'polypeptide(L)'
;MTTYRIEFGHLGDTRPVPDLTLTCDDPTAFARAVTEHAIPYLRPVLTEMGRPEMADCIFQMNRKRTAGQFLWLDLAAGRGARFCGARLTTL
;
A
#
# COMPACT_ATOMS: atom_id res chain seq x y z
N MET A 1 -5.06 18.85 7.58
CA MET A 1 -4.49 18.79 6.23
C MET A 1 -2.98 18.71 6.30
N THR A 2 -2.39 17.65 5.74
CA THR A 2 -0.92 17.50 5.62
C THR A 2 -0.62 16.78 4.31
N THR A 3 0.29 17.31 3.51
CA THR A 3 0.72 16.69 2.25
C THR A 3 1.85 15.73 2.51
N TYR A 4 1.77 14.54 1.89
CA TYR A 4 2.79 13.51 2.00
C TYR A 4 3.31 13.15 0.61
N ARG A 5 4.63 12.97 0.50
CA ARG A 5 5.23 12.10 -0.50
C ARG A 5 5.25 10.67 0.04
N ILE A 6 4.77 9.74 -0.75
CA ILE A 6 4.67 8.31 -0.44
C ILE A 6 5.63 7.57 -1.36
N GLU A 7 6.63 6.94 -0.76
CA GLU A 7 7.64 6.17 -1.47
C GLU A 7 7.41 4.69 -1.19
N PHE A 8 6.91 3.96 -2.19
CA PHE A 8 6.64 2.53 -2.07
C PHE A 8 7.94 1.72 -2.04
N GLY A 9 7.92 0.61 -1.32
CA GLY A 9 9.04 -0.31 -1.18
C GLY A 9 9.10 -1.32 -2.31
N HIS A 10 10.02 -2.28 -2.16
CA HIS A 10 10.14 -3.38 -3.09
C HIS A 10 9.02 -4.42 -2.90
N LEU A 11 8.64 -5.05 -4.01
CA LEU A 11 7.86 -6.28 -4.05
C LEU A 11 8.65 -7.31 -4.87
N GLY A 12 9.19 -8.31 -4.17
CA GLY A 12 10.27 -9.14 -4.73
C GLY A 12 11.50 -8.28 -5.03
N ASP A 13 12.05 -8.43 -6.23
CA ASP A 13 13.25 -7.69 -6.68
C ASP A 13 12.93 -6.35 -7.36
N THR A 14 11.65 -6.00 -7.50
CA THR A 14 11.22 -4.80 -8.24
C THR A 14 10.60 -3.76 -7.32
N ARG A 15 10.54 -2.52 -7.81
CA ARG A 15 9.78 -1.42 -7.19
C ARG A 15 8.67 -0.99 -8.15
N PRO A 16 7.57 -1.75 -8.23
CA PRO A 16 6.61 -1.59 -9.33
C PRO A 16 5.73 -0.35 -9.19
N VAL A 17 5.49 0.13 -7.97
CA VAL A 17 4.60 1.27 -7.71
C VAL A 17 5.38 2.58 -7.78
N PRO A 18 5.00 3.52 -8.66
CA PRO A 18 5.56 4.87 -8.67
C PRO A 18 5.23 5.65 -7.39
N ASP A 19 6.10 6.58 -7.03
CA ASP A 19 5.85 7.50 -5.91
C ASP A 19 4.54 8.26 -6.10
N LEU A 20 3.88 8.57 -4.99
CA LEU A 20 2.62 9.31 -4.97
C LEU A 20 2.74 10.52 -4.04
N THR A 21 2.25 11.67 -4.48
CA THR A 21 2.05 12.84 -3.60
C THR A 21 0.57 13.01 -3.35
N LEU A 22 0.17 13.02 -2.07
CA LEU A 22 -1.24 13.07 -1.69
C LEU A 22 -1.44 13.87 -0.40
N THR A 23 -2.54 14.61 -0.33
CA THR A 23 -2.98 15.33 0.86
C THR A 23 -3.82 14.43 1.76
N CYS A 24 -3.47 14.37 3.05
CA CYS A 24 -4.26 13.68 4.07
C CYS A 24 -5.15 14.66 4.84
N ASP A 25 -6.44 14.67 4.49
CA ASP A 25 -7.49 15.34 5.27
C ASP A 25 -8.27 14.34 6.11
N ASP A 26 -8.66 13.22 5.51
CA ASP A 26 -9.26 12.06 6.17
C ASP A 26 -8.34 10.83 6.00
N PRO A 27 -7.91 10.17 7.09
CA PRO A 27 -7.04 8.99 7.00
C PRO A 27 -7.62 7.83 6.19
N THR A 28 -8.95 7.67 6.17
CA THR A 28 -9.61 6.57 5.45
C THR A 28 -9.61 6.82 3.94
N ALA A 29 -10.02 8.02 3.53
CA ALA A 29 -9.95 8.45 2.14
C ALA A 29 -8.51 8.47 1.62
N PHE A 30 -7.56 8.90 2.46
CA PHE A 30 -6.14 8.85 2.15
C PHE A 30 -5.68 7.41 1.87
N ALA A 31 -5.95 6.46 2.78
CA ALA A 31 -5.57 5.06 2.60
C ALA A 31 -6.22 4.43 1.34
N ARG A 32 -7.48 4.78 1.05
CA ARG A 32 -8.16 4.34 -0.16
C ARG A 32 -7.46 4.87 -1.42
N ALA A 33 -7.17 6.16 -1.48
CA ALA A 33 -6.48 6.76 -2.63
C ALA A 33 -5.07 6.18 -2.85
N VAL A 34 -4.33 5.89 -1.78
CA VAL A 34 -3.04 5.18 -1.88
C VAL A 34 -3.22 3.78 -2.47
N THR A 35 -4.27 3.08 -2.07
CA THR A 35 -4.58 1.73 -2.55
C THR A 35 -4.99 1.73 -4.02
N GLU A 36 -5.88 2.65 -4.42
CA GLU A 36 -6.33 2.83 -5.80
C GLU A 36 -5.16 3.14 -6.75
N HIS A 37 -4.20 3.95 -6.31
CA HIS A 37 -2.97 4.21 -7.05
C HIS A 37 -2.09 2.96 -7.18
N ALA A 38 -1.92 2.20 -6.11
CA ALA A 38 -0.94 1.11 -6.08
C ALA A 38 -1.42 -0.19 -6.75
N ILE A 39 -2.71 -0.54 -6.65
CA ILE A 39 -3.25 -1.83 -7.14
C ILE A 39 -2.91 -2.11 -8.62
N PRO A 40 -3.04 -1.16 -9.57
CA PRO A 40 -2.70 -1.40 -10.97
C PRO A 40 -1.25 -1.87 -11.20
N TYR A 41 -0.31 -1.43 -10.35
CA TYR A 41 1.10 -1.81 -10.43
C TYR A 41 1.41 -3.06 -9.62
N LEU A 42 0.72 -3.29 -8.50
CA LEU A 42 0.91 -4.45 -7.64
C LEU A 42 0.33 -5.72 -8.26
N ARG A 43 -0.84 -5.64 -8.91
CA ARG A 43 -1.58 -6.81 -9.40
C ARG A 43 -0.78 -7.68 -10.40
N PRO A 44 -0.07 -7.13 -11.42
CA PRO A 44 0.75 -7.95 -12.31
C PRO A 44 1.85 -8.71 -11.57
N VAL A 45 2.59 -8.03 -10.68
CA VAL A 45 3.69 -8.64 -9.90
C VAL A 45 3.17 -9.72 -8.95
N LEU A 46 2.06 -9.44 -8.24
CA LEU A 46 1.43 -10.41 -7.35
C LEU A 46 0.90 -11.64 -8.11
N THR A 47 0.40 -11.44 -9.34
CA THR A 47 -0.05 -12.53 -10.21
C THR A 47 1.12 -13.41 -10.63
N GLU A 48 2.25 -12.81 -11.04
CA GLU A 48 3.49 -13.53 -11.37
C GLU A 48 4.03 -14.33 -10.17
N MET A 49 3.90 -13.79 -8.96
CA MET A 49 4.24 -14.47 -7.71
C MET A 49 3.24 -15.57 -7.28
N GLY A 50 2.18 -15.81 -8.06
CA GLY A 50 1.15 -16.81 -7.77
C GLY A 50 0.22 -16.43 -6.61
N ARG A 51 0.08 -15.13 -6.31
CA ARG A 51 -0.75 -14.58 -5.22
C ARG A 51 -1.65 -13.42 -5.67
N PRO A 52 -2.45 -13.58 -6.74
CA PRO A 52 -3.28 -12.49 -7.27
C PRO A 52 -4.29 -11.94 -6.26
N GLU A 53 -4.74 -12.76 -5.30
CA GLU A 53 -5.67 -12.39 -4.22
C GLU A 53 -5.13 -11.29 -3.32
N MET A 54 -3.80 -11.15 -3.21
CA MET A 54 -3.19 -10.08 -2.43
C MET A 54 -3.45 -8.69 -3.04
N ALA A 55 -3.95 -8.60 -4.27
CA ALA A 55 -4.35 -7.32 -4.85
C ALA A 55 -5.59 -6.72 -4.16
N ASP A 56 -6.41 -7.51 -3.46
CA ASP A 56 -7.56 -7.04 -2.68
C ASP A 56 -7.12 -6.65 -1.25
N CYS A 57 -6.16 -5.73 -1.19
CA CYS A 57 -5.48 -5.33 0.03
C CYS A 57 -5.97 -3.99 0.58
N ILE A 58 -5.59 -3.71 1.83
CA ILE A 58 -5.75 -2.39 2.45
C ILE A 58 -4.38 -1.76 2.70
N PHE A 59 -4.31 -0.45 2.63
CA PHE A 59 -3.15 0.32 3.09
C PHE A 59 -3.33 0.75 4.54
N GLN A 60 -2.36 0.40 5.40
CA GLN A 60 -2.36 0.78 6.81
C GLN A 60 -1.14 1.65 7.13
N MET A 61 -1.37 2.78 7.80
CA MET A 61 -0.30 3.64 8.31
C MET A 61 0.04 3.33 9.77
N ASN A 62 1.29 3.60 10.16
CA ASN A 62 1.67 3.63 11.57
C ASN A 62 1.07 4.85 12.28
N ARG A 63 1.05 4.82 13.62
CA ARG A 63 0.47 5.91 14.44
C ARG A 63 1.14 7.26 14.19
N LYS A 64 2.42 7.28 13.85
CA LYS A 64 3.20 8.50 13.58
C LYS A 64 3.05 9.02 12.15
N ARG A 65 2.36 8.30 11.26
CA ARG A 65 2.23 8.59 9.82
C ARG A 65 3.56 8.81 9.10
N THR A 66 4.58 8.04 9.50
CA THR A 66 5.92 8.05 8.87
C THR A 66 6.16 6.83 7.99
N ALA A 67 5.34 5.79 8.15
CA ALA A 67 5.40 4.56 7.38
C ALA A 67 4.00 3.96 7.20
N GLY A 68 3.82 3.23 6.10
CA GLY A 68 2.64 2.42 5.84
C GLY A 68 3.01 1.08 5.22
N GLN A 69 2.03 0.21 5.09
CA GLN A 69 2.19 -1.14 4.53
C GLN A 69 0.88 -1.62 3.92
N PHE A 70 0.96 -2.45 2.89
CA PHE A 70 -0.20 -3.17 2.39
C PHE A 70 -0.44 -4.45 3.19
N LEU A 71 -1.70 -4.72 3.48
CA LEU A 71 -2.15 -5.89 4.21
C LEU A 71 -3.24 -6.59 3.40
N TRP A 72 -3.04 -7.88 3.14
CA TRP A 72 -4.07 -8.77 2.64
C TRP A 72 -4.64 -9.57 3.82
N LEU A 73 -5.96 -9.73 3.86
CA LEU A 73 -6.68 -10.44 4.91
C LEU A 73 -7.70 -11.41 4.29
N ASP A 74 -7.59 -12.69 4.61
CA ASP A 74 -8.61 -13.69 4.38
C ASP A 74 -9.29 -14.00 5.72
N LEU A 75 -10.44 -13.37 5.93
CA LEU A 75 -11.21 -13.49 7.17
C LEU A 75 -11.83 -14.88 7.33
N ALA A 76 -12.15 -15.57 6.23
CA ALA A 76 -12.74 -16.90 6.28
C ALA A 76 -11.71 -17.95 6.72
N ALA A 77 -10.47 -17.84 6.24
CA ALA A 77 -9.38 -18.72 6.64
C ALA A 77 -8.59 -18.23 7.87
N GLY A 78 -8.88 -17.03 8.39
CA GLY A 78 -8.14 -16.41 9.48
C GLY A 78 -6.68 -16.12 9.13
N ARG A 79 -6.39 -15.80 7.87
CA ARG A 79 -5.02 -15.57 7.35
C ARG A 79 -4.82 -14.10 7.02
N GLY A 80 -3.56 -13.67 7.04
CA GLY A 80 -3.18 -12.36 6.56
C GLY A 80 -1.70 -12.27 6.26
N ALA A 81 -1.34 -11.32 5.40
CA ALA A 81 0.04 -11.06 5.02
C ALA A 81 0.29 -9.57 4.85
N ARG A 82 1.42 -9.10 5.39
CA ARG A 82 1.96 -7.77 5.11
C ARG A 82 2.89 -7.86 3.91
N PHE A 83 2.75 -6.94 2.98
CA PHE A 83 3.60 -6.85 1.81
C PHE A 83 3.72 -5.38 1.39
N CYS A 84 4.75 -5.05 0.61
CA CYS A 84 5.00 -3.70 0.09
C CYS A 84 4.88 -2.59 1.17
N GLY A 85 5.99 -2.32 1.87
CA GLY A 85 6.06 -1.17 2.77
C GLY A 85 6.04 0.15 1.99
N ALA A 86 5.72 1.26 2.66
CA ALA A 86 5.85 2.59 2.10
C ALA A 86 6.40 3.56 3.15
N ARG A 87 7.27 4.48 2.73
CA ARG A 87 7.74 5.61 3.54
C ARG A 87 6.84 6.81 3.27
N LEU A 88 6.47 7.52 4.33
CA LEU A 88 5.71 8.76 4.24
C LEU A 88 6.60 9.92 4.70
N THR A 89 6.75 10.92 3.83
CA THR A 89 7.55 12.12 4.07
C THR A 89 6.64 13.33 3.94
N THR A 90 6.52 14.14 4.99
CA THR A 90 5.75 15.39 4.95
C THR A 90 6.42 16.39 4.01
N LEU A 91 5.61 17.09 3.21
CA LEU A 91 6.02 18.19 2.34
C LEU A 91 5.57 19.54 2.91
#